data_AF-A0A553PB81-F1
#
_entry.id   AF-A0A553PB81-F1
#
_cell.length_a   1.000
_cell.length_b   1.000
_cell.length_c   1.000
_cell.angle_alpha   90.00
_cell.angle_beta   90.00
_cell.angle_gamma   90.00
#
_symmetry.space_group_name_H-M   'P 1'
#
loop_
_entity.id
_entity.type
_entity.pdbx_description
1 polymer ?
#
loop_
_entity_poly.entity_id
_entity_poly.type
_entity_poly.pdbx_seq_one_letter_code
_entity_poly.pdbx_strand_id
1 'polypeptide(L)'
;MLCEWLEASYGDTSFPSFLQYLLSRQRDPCKLDIHFRPIYCNCQHCTNAYHAIGHLETFAADAKYILVQTNLSHLIPESLLTTSYNSAGTKHNLSSKSTLEYMQEVSAGIKLQIFEMYKHDFKLFGYSDQEY
;
A
#
# COMPACT_ATOMS: atom_id res chain seq x y z
N MET A 1 22.60 -6.17 1.63
CA MET A 1 21.33 -6.15 0.86
C MET A 1 20.40 -5.10 1.45
N LEU A 2 19.97 -4.11 0.65
CA LEU A 2 19.21 -2.89 0.99
C LEU A 2 19.57 -2.15 2.29
N CYS A 3 19.37 -2.74 3.47
CA CYS A 3 19.66 -2.12 4.78
C CYS A 3 21.12 -1.66 4.88
N GLU A 4 22.08 -2.49 4.48
CA GLU A 4 23.50 -2.10 4.46
C GLU A 4 23.79 -0.91 3.53
N TRP A 5 23.04 -0.82 2.42
CA TRP A 5 23.19 0.28 1.46
C TRP A 5 22.55 1.56 1.96
N LEU A 6 21.38 1.46 2.63
CA LEU A 6 20.72 2.57 3.30
C LEU A 6 21.62 3.14 4.39
N GLU A 7 22.17 2.28 5.24
CA GLU A 7 23.11 2.67 6.30
C GLU A 7 24.34 3.38 5.69
N ALA A 8 24.92 2.84 4.62
CA ALA A 8 26.09 3.45 3.97
C ALA A 8 25.78 4.77 3.24
N SER A 9 24.55 4.98 2.77
CA SER A 9 24.17 6.15 1.95
C SER A 9 23.54 7.28 2.77
N TYR A 10 22.82 6.93 3.83
CA TYR A 10 22.00 7.86 4.63
C TYR A 10 22.35 7.84 6.12
N GLY A 11 23.16 6.89 6.59
CA GLY A 11 23.58 6.79 7.99
C GLY A 11 22.55 6.13 8.92
N ASP A 12 21.45 5.62 8.37
CA ASP A 12 20.44 4.83 9.09
C ASP A 12 19.63 3.93 8.12
N THR A 13 18.75 3.11 8.71
CA THR A 13 17.79 2.25 7.99
C THR A 13 16.34 2.67 8.25
N SER A 14 16.11 3.96 8.50
CA SER A 14 14.79 4.53 8.80
C SER A 14 13.84 4.53 7.60
N PHE A 15 12.54 4.69 7.87
CA PHE A 15 11.54 4.81 6.81
C PHE A 15 11.76 6.06 5.91
N PRO A 16 12.09 7.26 6.44
CA PRO A 16 12.48 8.39 5.61
C PRO A 16 13.68 8.11 4.69
N SER A 17 14.71 7.41 5.16
CA SER A 17 15.87 7.01 4.34
C SER A 17 15.48 6.03 3.23
N PHE A 18 14.56 5.11 3.53
CA PHE A 18 13.98 4.23 2.52
C PHE A 18 13.19 5.01 1.46
N LEU A 19 12.39 6.02 1.83
CA LEU A 19 11.69 6.85 0.84
C LEU A 19 12.67 7.66 -0.03
N GLN A 20 13.75 8.18 0.55
CA GLN A 20 14.81 8.84 -0.24
C GLN A 20 15.48 7.89 -1.23
N TYR A 21 15.67 6.62 -0.86
CA TYR A 21 16.14 5.59 -1.78
C TYR A 21 15.19 5.43 -2.98
N LEU A 22 13.88 5.34 -2.75
CA LEU A 22 12.90 5.25 -3.84
C LEU A 22 12.98 6.48 -4.75
N LEU A 23 13.04 7.69 -4.17
CA LEU A 23 13.15 8.94 -4.90
C LEU A 23 14.46 9.05 -5.70
N SER A 24 15.55 8.42 -5.25
CA SER A 24 16.80 8.36 -6.04
C SER A 24 16.61 7.66 -7.40
N ARG A 25 15.56 6.84 -7.56
CA ARG A 25 15.19 6.11 -8.77
C ARG A 25 13.98 6.70 -9.50
N GLN A 26 13.47 7.86 -9.09
CA GLN A 26 12.25 8.47 -9.63
C GLN A 26 12.27 8.76 -11.15
N ARG A 27 13.45 8.80 -11.80
CA ARG A 27 13.56 8.99 -13.25
C ARG A 27 12.99 7.83 -14.05
N ASP A 28 12.99 6.63 -13.48
CA ASP A 28 12.43 5.43 -14.10
C ASP A 28 11.85 4.54 -12.99
N PRO A 29 10.70 4.94 -12.41
CA PRO A 29 10.12 4.26 -11.26
C PRO A 29 9.68 2.84 -11.61
N CYS A 30 9.46 2.55 -12.90
CA CYS A 30 9.10 1.22 -13.38
C CYS A 30 10.25 0.20 -13.35
N LYS A 31 11.49 0.64 -13.09
CA LYS A 31 12.66 -0.22 -12.84
C LYS A 31 12.92 -0.52 -11.37
N LEU A 32 12.10 0.01 -10.45
CA LEU A 32 12.19 -0.40 -9.06
C LEU A 32 11.88 -1.88 -8.89
N ASP A 33 12.35 -2.41 -7.76
CA ASP A 33 11.96 -3.73 -7.30
C ASP A 33 10.44 -3.87 -7.29
N ILE A 34 9.94 -5.07 -7.64
CA ILE A 34 8.51 -5.34 -7.79
C ILE A 34 7.69 -5.04 -6.53
N HIS A 35 8.30 -5.05 -5.36
CA HIS A 35 7.63 -4.76 -4.09
C HIS A 35 7.37 -3.27 -3.88
N PHE A 36 8.13 -2.40 -4.55
CA PHE A 36 8.05 -0.94 -4.36
C PHE A 36 7.71 -0.19 -5.65
N ARG A 37 7.77 -0.83 -6.81
CA ARG A 37 7.40 -0.21 -8.08
C ARG A 37 5.93 0.23 -8.07
N PRO A 38 5.60 1.42 -8.62
CA PRO A 38 4.20 1.80 -8.80
C PRO A 38 3.39 0.77 -9.59
N ILE A 39 2.16 0.54 -9.16
CA ILE A 39 1.27 -0.50 -9.71
C ILE A 39 0.89 -0.17 -11.15
N TYR A 40 0.75 1.10 -11.52
CA TYR A 40 0.48 1.53 -12.90
C TYR A 40 1.54 1.06 -13.90
N CYS A 41 2.76 0.71 -13.46
CA CYS A 41 3.77 0.12 -14.32
C CYS A 41 3.41 -1.33 -14.77
N ASN A 42 2.42 -1.96 -14.15
CA ASN A 42 1.93 -3.28 -14.51
C ASN A 42 0.71 -3.15 -15.43
N CYS A 43 0.90 -3.43 -16.72
CA CYS A 43 -0.12 -3.20 -17.76
C CYS A 43 -1.47 -3.89 -17.50
N GLN A 44 -1.48 -5.05 -16.83
CA GLN A 44 -2.71 -5.83 -16.62
C GLN A 44 -3.69 -5.16 -15.64
N HIS A 45 -3.23 -4.32 -14.71
CA HIS A 45 -4.14 -3.69 -13.74
C HIS A 45 -4.94 -2.53 -14.34
N CYS A 46 -4.53 -1.96 -15.47
CA CYS A 46 -5.28 -0.87 -16.11
C CYS A 46 -6.32 -1.37 -17.11
N THR A 47 -6.19 -2.61 -17.61
CA THR A 47 -7.03 -3.15 -18.70
C THR A 47 -8.15 -4.06 -18.21
N ASN A 48 -8.14 -4.47 -16.95
CA ASN A 48 -9.14 -5.35 -16.40
C ASN A 48 -10.37 -4.56 -15.93
N ALA A 49 -11.56 -5.02 -16.32
CA ALA A 49 -12.82 -4.49 -15.81
C ALA A 49 -13.09 -5.09 -14.41
N TYR A 50 -12.70 -4.37 -13.37
CA TYR A 50 -12.97 -4.77 -11.99
C TYR A 50 -14.43 -4.55 -11.62
N HIS A 51 -15.06 -5.57 -11.03
CA HIS A 51 -16.39 -5.45 -10.41
C HIS A 51 -16.32 -4.86 -9.01
N ALA A 52 -15.18 -5.02 -8.32
CA ALA A 52 -14.92 -4.48 -7.01
C ALA A 52 -13.41 -4.23 -6.83
N ILE A 53 -13.08 -3.21 -6.04
CA ILE A 53 -11.74 -2.92 -5.52
C ILE A 53 -11.94 -2.81 -4.00
N GLY A 54 -11.16 -3.55 -3.23
CA GLY A 54 -11.19 -3.50 -1.77
C GLY A 54 -9.85 -3.05 -1.21
N HIS A 55 -9.87 -2.59 0.03
CA HIS A 55 -8.71 -2.06 0.71
C HIS A 55 -8.35 -2.93 1.92
N LEU A 56 -7.06 -2.99 2.27
CA LEU A 56 -6.59 -3.88 3.35
C LEU A 56 -7.09 -3.40 4.72
N GLU A 57 -7.15 -2.10 4.92
CA GLU A 57 -7.68 -1.43 6.11
C GLU A 57 -9.16 -1.76 6.36
N THR A 58 -9.92 -2.07 5.31
CA THR A 58 -11.35 -2.43 5.35
C THR A 58 -11.62 -3.87 4.93
N PHE A 59 -10.60 -4.72 4.89
CA PHE A 59 -10.65 -6.06 4.29
C PHE A 59 -11.86 -6.89 4.71
N ALA A 60 -12.16 -6.95 6.02
CA ALA A 60 -13.29 -7.73 6.53
C ALA A 60 -14.65 -7.20 6.04
N ALA A 61 -14.81 -5.87 5.99
CA ALA A 61 -16.03 -5.24 5.50
C ALA A 61 -16.19 -5.45 3.98
N ASP A 62 -15.10 -5.27 3.22
CA ASP A 62 -15.09 -5.42 1.76
C ASP A 62 -15.33 -6.88 1.36
N ALA A 63 -14.69 -7.84 2.03
CA ALA A 63 -14.91 -9.26 1.80
C ALA A 63 -16.37 -9.64 2.08
N LYS A 64 -16.94 -9.17 3.20
CA LYS A 64 -18.35 -9.39 3.53
C LYS A 64 -19.27 -8.80 2.46
N TYR A 65 -19.00 -7.58 2.01
CA TYR A 65 -19.78 -6.92 0.96
C TYR A 65 -19.78 -7.73 -0.33
N ILE A 66 -18.60 -8.15 -0.82
CA ILE A 66 -18.45 -8.94 -2.05
C ILE A 66 -19.22 -10.27 -1.96
N LEU A 67 -19.13 -10.97 -0.83
CA LEU A 67 -19.83 -12.25 -0.64
C LEU A 67 -21.36 -12.09 -0.66
N VAL A 68 -21.88 -11.01 -0.07
CA VAL A 68 -23.31 -10.71 -0.12
C VAL A 68 -23.75 -10.37 -1.55
N GLN A 69 -23.01 -9.51 -2.25
CA GLN A 69 -23.34 -9.11 -3.63
C GLN A 69 -23.28 -10.29 -4.62
N THR A 70 -22.43 -11.28 -4.36
CA THR A 70 -22.29 -12.48 -5.20
C THR A 70 -23.17 -13.65 -4.76
N ASN A 71 -24.00 -13.48 -3.71
CA ASN A 71 -24.82 -14.55 -3.11
C ASN A 71 -23.98 -15.76 -2.61
N LEU A 72 -22.74 -15.52 -2.23
CA LEU A 72 -21.78 -16.52 -1.73
C LEU A 72 -21.61 -16.50 -0.21
N SER A 73 -22.37 -15.68 0.51
CA SER A 73 -22.30 -15.59 1.98
C SER A 73 -22.48 -16.93 2.69
N HIS A 74 -23.16 -17.89 2.06
CA HIS A 74 -23.35 -19.24 2.60
C HIS A 74 -22.09 -20.12 2.59
N LEU A 75 -21.04 -19.74 1.84
CA LEU A 75 -19.79 -20.51 1.74
C LEU A 75 -18.84 -20.27 2.91
N ILE A 76 -19.04 -19.20 3.67
CA ILE A 76 -18.14 -18.79 4.76
C ILE A 76 -18.95 -18.69 6.06
N PRO A 77 -18.53 -19.37 7.14
CA PRO A 77 -19.12 -19.18 8.46
C PRO A 77 -19.13 -17.70 8.85
N GLU A 78 -20.24 -17.23 9.41
CA GLU A 78 -20.39 -15.82 9.81
C GLU A 78 -19.30 -15.35 10.79
N SER A 79 -18.73 -16.27 11.58
CA SER A 79 -17.59 -16.04 12.47
C SER A 79 -16.31 -15.60 11.73
N LEU A 80 -16.10 -16.03 10.49
CA LEU A 80 -14.94 -15.62 9.68
C LEU A 80 -15.16 -14.26 9.01
N LEU A 81 -16.41 -13.79 8.89
CA LEU A 81 -16.75 -12.46 8.36
C LEU A 81 -16.61 -11.35 9.42
N THR A 82 -16.59 -11.72 10.70
CA THR A 82 -16.43 -10.79 11.84
C THR A 82 -15.03 -10.82 12.41
N THR A 83 -14.20 -11.78 12.03
CA THR A 83 -12.80 -11.82 12.44
C THR A 83 -12.02 -10.79 11.62
N SER A 84 -11.49 -9.75 12.29
CA SER A 84 -10.50 -8.86 11.69
C SER A 84 -9.35 -9.72 11.16
N TYR A 85 -9.18 -9.74 9.84
CA TYR A 85 -8.11 -10.49 9.20
C TYR A 85 -6.79 -9.75 9.46
N ASN A 86 -6.17 -10.04 10.59
CA ASN A 86 -4.76 -9.74 10.79
C ASN A 86 -3.99 -10.75 9.94
N SER A 87 -3.37 -10.30 8.86
CA SER A 87 -2.50 -11.12 8.01
C SER A 87 -1.60 -11.98 8.89
N ALA A 88 -1.74 -13.30 8.79
CA ALA A 88 -0.95 -14.26 9.55
C ALA A 88 0.55 -14.05 9.23
N GLY A 89 1.28 -13.37 10.11
CA GLY A 89 2.74 -13.26 10.01
C GLY A 89 3.40 -12.02 10.62
N THR A 90 2.70 -10.89 10.76
CA THR A 90 3.31 -9.67 11.34
C THR A 90 2.44 -9.12 12.47
N LYS A 91 3.05 -8.84 13.62
CA LYS A 91 2.41 -8.19 14.78
C LYS A 91 2.01 -6.73 14.51
N HIS A 92 2.09 -6.28 13.26
CA HIS A 92 1.77 -4.93 12.84
C HIS A 92 0.35 -4.94 12.27
N ASN A 93 -0.53 -4.25 12.97
CA ASN A 93 -1.86 -3.96 12.49
C ASN A 93 -1.70 -3.17 11.18
N LEU A 94 -2.02 -3.76 10.02
CA LEU A 94 -2.11 -3.08 8.72
C LEU A 94 -3.36 -2.19 8.72
N SER A 95 -3.33 -1.21 9.60
CA SER A 95 -4.39 -0.22 9.78
C SER A 95 -3.85 1.12 9.30
N SER A 96 -4.73 2.02 8.85
CA SER A 96 -4.33 3.40 8.49
C SER A 96 -3.52 4.07 9.61
N LYS A 97 -3.73 3.68 10.88
CA LYS A 97 -2.96 4.14 12.03
C LYS A 97 -1.45 3.83 11.94
N SER A 98 -1.05 2.63 11.52
CA SER A 98 0.37 2.29 11.42
C SER A 98 1.03 3.00 10.25
N THR A 99 0.34 3.16 9.12
CA THR A 99 0.82 3.97 8.00
C THR A 99 1.01 5.44 8.41
N LEU A 100 0.05 6.01 9.15
CA LEU A 100 0.14 7.38 9.67
C LEU A 100 1.34 7.56 10.61
N GLU A 101 1.60 6.60 11.50
CA GLU A 101 2.76 6.63 12.41
C GLU A 101 4.09 6.72 11.64
N TYR A 102 4.27 5.90 10.60
CA TYR A 102 5.47 5.99 9.76
C TYR A 102 5.56 7.29 8.95
N MET A 103 4.42 7.79 8.45
CA MET A 103 4.38 9.02 7.65
C MET A 103 4.58 10.29 8.49
N GLN A 104 4.38 10.25 9.81
CA GLN A 104 4.65 11.40 10.70
C GLN A 104 6.12 11.80 10.72
N GLU A 105 7.04 10.85 10.56
CA GLU A 105 8.49 11.10 10.57
C GLU A 105 9.00 11.66 9.22
N VAL A 106 8.15 11.69 8.20
CA VAL A 106 8.54 12.06 6.83
C VAL A 106 8.30 13.55 6.60
N SER A 107 9.31 14.26 6.07
CA SER A 107 9.17 15.67 5.73
C SER A 107 8.15 15.90 4.62
N ALA A 108 7.44 17.03 4.65
CA ALA A 108 6.44 17.38 3.64
C ALA A 108 7.00 17.34 2.21
N GLY A 109 8.28 17.73 2.02
CA GLY A 109 8.93 17.68 0.71
C GLY A 109 9.15 16.26 0.18
N ILE A 110 9.42 15.29 1.06
CA ILE A 110 9.51 13.87 0.66
C ILE A 110 8.10 13.32 0.38
N LYS A 111 7.11 13.64 1.22
CA LYS A 111 5.71 13.22 1.00
C LYS A 111 5.20 13.66 -0.36
N LEU A 112 5.39 14.93 -0.73
CA LEU A 112 4.96 15.46 -2.03
C LEU A 112 5.64 14.75 -3.21
N GLN A 113 6.95 14.48 -3.13
CA GLN A 113 7.66 13.79 -4.20
C GLN A 113 7.23 12.32 -4.33
N ILE A 114 7.04 11.63 -3.21
CA ILE A 114 6.52 10.26 -3.20
C ILE A 114 5.09 10.25 -3.76
N PHE A 115 4.23 11.18 -3.34
CA PHE A 115 2.88 11.29 -3.90
C PHE A 115 2.92 11.46 -5.42
N GLU A 116 3.73 12.38 -5.95
CA GLU A 116 3.83 12.56 -7.40
C GLU A 116 4.35 11.30 -8.12
N MET A 117 5.26 10.55 -7.50
CA MET A 117 5.76 9.28 -8.04
C MET A 117 4.68 8.17 -8.11
N TYR A 118 3.75 8.12 -7.15
CA TYR A 118 2.66 7.13 -7.07
C TYR A 118 1.27 7.69 -7.44
N LYS A 119 1.19 8.91 -7.98
CA LYS A 119 -0.07 9.64 -8.23
C LYS A 119 -1.13 8.87 -9.01
N HIS A 120 -0.69 8.09 -10.00
CA HIS A 120 -1.58 7.25 -10.80
C HIS A 120 -2.18 6.10 -9.98
N ASP A 121 -1.42 5.55 -9.03
CA ASP A 121 -1.91 4.49 -8.14
C ASP A 121 -2.92 5.06 -7.15
N PHE A 122 -2.66 6.24 -6.57
CA PHE A 122 -3.62 6.94 -5.73
C PHE A 122 -4.96 7.13 -6.46
N LYS A 123 -4.90 7.57 -7.71
CA LYS A 123 -6.09 7.73 -8.56
C LYS A 123 -6.77 6.39 -8.89
N LEU A 124 -6.00 5.36 -9.21
CA LEU A 124 -6.51 4.04 -9.60
C LEU A 124 -7.26 3.36 -8.45
N PHE A 125 -6.77 3.52 -7.21
CA PHE A 125 -7.30 2.85 -6.02
C PHE A 125 -8.12 3.77 -5.10
N GLY A 126 -8.32 5.03 -5.48
CA GLY A 126 -9.18 5.97 -4.76
C GLY A 126 -8.61 6.48 -3.44
N TYR A 127 -7.28 6.48 -3.27
CA TYR A 127 -6.62 7.06 -2.10
C TYR A 127 -6.53 8.59 -2.21
N SER A 128 -6.61 9.27 -1.06
CA SER A 128 -6.41 10.71 -0.93
C SER A 128 -4.99 11.02 -0.47
N ASP A 129 -4.36 12.04 -1.08
CA ASP A 129 -3.06 12.56 -0.65
C ASP A 129 -3.15 13.35 0.67
N GLN A 130 -4.34 13.80 1.05
CA GLN A 130 -4.56 14.51 2.30
C GLN A 130 -4.62 13.60 3.52
N GLU A 131 -4.72 12.29 3.31
CA GLU A 131 -4.85 11.31 4.40
C GLU A 131 -3.48 10.91 5.01
N TYR A 132 -2.35 11.22 4.36
CA TYR A 132 -1.02 10.73 4.74
C TYR A 132 0.03 11.84 4.87
#